data_AF-A0A5N6LA31-F1
#
_entry.id   AF-A0A5N6LA31-F1
#
_cell.length_a   1.000
_cell.length_b   1.000
_cell.length_c   1.000
_cell.angle_alpha   90.00
_cell.angle_beta   90.00
_cell.angle_gamma   90.00
#
_symmetry.space_group_name_H-M   'P 1'
#
loop_
_entity.id
_entity.type
_entity.pdbx_description
1 polymer ?
#
loop_
_entity_poly.entity_id
_entity_poly.type
_entity_poly.pdbx_seq_one_letter_code
_entity_poly.pdbx_strand_id
1 'polypeptide(L)'
;MLLSFKCSNFHVNGDDVEAVVHACELAAEWRQTFHSDVVVDIVCYRRFGHNEIDEPSFTQPKMYKIIRNHPSSLEIYQNKLLESGLATKEDIDRIQSKVTTILNEEFLASKDYVPQRRDWLSAYWAGFKSPEQLSRIRNTGVKPEILKKCWEGDYNTSRNL
;
A
#
# COMPACT_ATOMS: atom_id res chain seq x y z
N MET A 1 -9.59 -9.36 16.20
CA MET A 1 -10.03 -9.70 14.82
C MET A 1 -9.00 -10.53 14.06
N LEU A 2 -7.69 -10.30 14.25
CA LEU A 2 -6.61 -10.99 13.52
C LEU A 2 -6.44 -12.50 13.82
N LEU A 3 -6.89 -12.99 14.99
CA LEU A 3 -6.77 -14.42 15.36
C LEU A 3 -7.81 -15.34 14.69
N SER A 4 -8.75 -14.81 13.90
CA SER A 4 -9.84 -15.62 13.34
C SER A 4 -9.42 -16.48 12.15
N PHE A 5 -8.30 -16.15 11.52
CA PHE A 5 -7.66 -16.95 10.48
C PHE A 5 -6.31 -17.41 11.02
N LYS A 6 -5.99 -18.70 10.91
CA LYS A 6 -4.67 -19.26 11.28
C LYS A 6 -3.59 -18.78 10.31
N CYS A 7 -3.36 -17.47 10.26
CA CYS A 7 -2.33 -16.82 9.46
C CYS A 7 -1.05 -16.70 10.28
N SER A 8 0.10 -16.71 9.59
CA SER A 8 1.38 -16.41 10.23
C SER A 8 1.43 -14.93 10.60
N ASN A 9 1.94 -14.62 11.80
CA ASN A 9 2.05 -13.26 12.30
C ASN A 9 3.50 -12.97 12.70
N PHE A 10 4.07 -11.91 12.15
CA PHE A 10 5.39 -11.40 12.53
C PHE A 10 5.21 -10.05 13.22
N HIS A 11 5.76 -9.91 14.40
CA HIS A 11 5.79 -8.63 15.13
C HIS A 11 7.20 -8.07 15.04
N VAL A 12 7.34 -6.83 14.58
CA VAL A 12 8.64 -6.20 14.37
C VAL A 12 8.63 -4.76 14.85
N ASN A 13 9.76 -4.33 15.44
CA ASN A 13 9.92 -2.95 15.87
C ASN A 13 10.22 -2.05 14.66
N GLY A 14 9.41 -1.00 14.46
CA GLY A 14 9.59 -0.03 13.37
C GLY A 14 10.86 0.81 13.46
N ASP A 15 11.49 0.92 14.62
CA ASP A 15 12.78 1.63 14.78
C ASP A 15 13.99 0.79 14.31
N ASP A 16 13.82 -0.51 14.10
CA ASP A 16 14.82 -1.37 13.47
C ASP A 16 14.44 -1.66 12.01
N VAL A 17 14.88 -0.76 11.12
CA VAL A 17 14.53 -0.83 9.70
C VAL A 17 15.05 -2.10 9.01
N GLU A 18 16.18 -2.66 9.46
CA GLU A 18 16.72 -3.90 8.89
C GLU A 18 15.84 -5.10 9.27
N ALA A 19 15.39 -5.16 10.53
CA ALA A 19 14.45 -6.18 10.97
C ALA A 19 13.11 -6.07 10.23
N VAL A 20 12.62 -4.86 9.96
CA VAL A 20 11.38 -4.64 9.18
C VAL A 20 11.54 -5.17 7.76
N VAL A 21 12.67 -4.88 7.09
CA VAL A 21 12.94 -5.40 5.74
C VAL A 21 12.96 -6.93 5.77
N HIS A 22 13.66 -7.53 6.73
CA HIS A 22 13.74 -8.98 6.86
C HIS A 22 12.37 -9.63 7.12
N ALA A 23 11.54 -9.03 7.98
CA ALA A 23 10.18 -9.52 8.24
C ALA A 23 9.30 -9.47 6.99
N CYS A 24 9.45 -8.41 6.16
CA CYS A 24 8.74 -8.27 4.90
C CYS A 24 9.21 -9.29 3.85
N GLU A 25 10.52 -9.54 3.74
CA GLU A 25 11.09 -10.57 2.86
C GLU A 25 10.56 -11.97 3.24
N LEU A 26 10.62 -12.31 4.53
CA LEU A 26 10.10 -13.58 5.05
C LEU A 26 8.59 -13.73 4.79
N ALA A 27 7.82 -12.65 4.93
CA ALA A 27 6.39 -12.65 4.61
C ALA A 27 6.14 -12.88 3.11
N ALA A 28 6.94 -12.29 2.22
CA ALA A 28 6.84 -12.53 0.79
C ALA A 28 7.16 -14.00 0.43
N GLU A 29 8.22 -14.55 1.02
CA GLU A 29 8.59 -15.97 0.85
C GLU A 29 7.52 -16.92 1.39
N TRP A 30 6.93 -16.61 2.55
CA TRP A 30 5.82 -17.38 3.11
C TRP A 30 4.63 -17.40 2.14
N ARG A 31 4.23 -16.23 1.63
CA ARG A 31 3.11 -16.12 0.69
C ARG A 31 3.39 -16.91 -0.60
N GLN A 32 4.63 -16.88 -1.10
CA GLN A 32 5.01 -17.59 -2.31
C GLN A 32 5.06 -19.11 -2.12
N THR A 33 5.48 -19.57 -0.93
CA THR A 33 5.65 -21.00 -0.63
C THR A 33 4.33 -21.67 -0.24
N PHE A 34 3.54 -21.01 0.61
CA PHE A 34 2.34 -21.59 1.22
C PHE A 34 1.03 -21.06 0.64
N HIS A 35 1.09 -20.06 -0.26
CA HIS A 35 -0.07 -19.42 -0.86
C HIS A 35 -1.14 -18.99 0.16
N SER A 36 -0.67 -18.60 1.34
CA SER A 36 -1.48 -18.29 2.50
C SER A 36 -1.18 -16.88 2.98
N ASP A 37 -2.18 -16.26 3.60
CA ASP A 37 -2.05 -14.91 4.15
C ASP A 37 -1.04 -14.89 5.31
N VAL A 38 -0.33 -13.78 5.42
CA VAL A 38 0.65 -13.47 6.46
C VAL A 38 0.48 -12.01 6.86
N VAL A 39 0.60 -11.74 8.15
CA VAL A 39 0.48 -10.40 8.72
C VAL A 39 1.84 -10.00 9.28
N VAL A 40 2.29 -8.80 8.90
CA VAL A 40 3.45 -8.15 9.51
C VAL A 40 2.95 -6.98 10.34
N ASP A 41 3.00 -7.14 11.65
CA ASP A 41 2.68 -6.11 12.63
C ASP A 41 3.94 -5.28 12.91
N ILE A 42 4.03 -4.15 12.22
CA ILE A 42 5.10 -3.16 12.40
C ILE A 42 4.70 -2.25 13.56
N VAL A 43 5.30 -2.50 14.71
CA VAL A 43 5.08 -1.71 15.93
C VAL A 43 5.80 -0.38 15.78
N CYS A 44 5.03 0.69 15.57
CA CYS A 44 5.55 2.03 15.38
C CYS A 44 4.74 3.05 16.21
N TYR A 45 5.09 4.32 16.07
CA TYR A 45 4.41 5.42 16.74
C TYR A 45 4.01 6.51 15.75
N ARG A 46 2.99 7.29 16.12
CA ARG A 46 2.56 8.46 15.36
C ARG A 46 3.13 9.73 15.99
N ARG A 47 3.94 10.46 15.23
CA ARG A 47 4.66 11.65 15.73
C ARG A 47 3.72 12.82 16.03
N PHE A 48 2.72 13.03 15.19
CA PHE A 48 1.71 14.07 15.31
C PHE A 48 0.34 13.49 15.69
N GLY A 49 -0.67 14.35 15.82
CA GLY A 49 -2.06 13.93 16.08
C GLY A 49 -2.65 13.08 14.96
N HIS A 50 -3.96 12.85 14.98
CA HIS A 50 -4.60 12.08 13.90
C HIS A 50 -4.34 12.69 12.53
N ASN A 51 -4.28 14.02 12.50
CA ASN A 51 -3.80 14.84 11.39
C ASN A 51 -2.70 15.77 11.93
N GLU A 52 -1.96 16.45 11.05
CA GLU A 52 -0.80 17.29 11.41
C GLU A 52 -1.16 18.50 12.28
N ILE A 53 -2.43 18.94 12.23
CA ILE A 53 -2.96 20.10 12.98
C ILE A 53 -3.62 19.65 14.30
N ASP A 54 -3.80 18.35 14.49
CA ASP A 54 -4.42 17.80 15.70
C ASP A 54 -3.42 17.76 16.87
N GLU A 55 -3.90 18.07 18.07
CA GLU A 55 -3.08 18.08 19.29
C GLU A 55 -3.43 16.85 20.15
N PRO A 56 -2.62 15.79 20.07
CA PRO A 56 -2.96 14.50 20.67
C PRO A 56 -2.73 14.43 22.19
N SER A 57 -2.01 15.41 22.76
CA SER A 57 -1.75 15.45 24.20
C SER A 57 -3.02 15.63 25.04
N PHE A 58 -4.12 16.10 24.44
CA PHE A 58 -5.40 16.23 25.14
C PHE A 58 -6.00 14.89 25.57
N THR A 59 -5.79 13.83 24.78
CA THR A 59 -6.34 12.49 25.07
C THR A 59 -5.26 11.51 25.52
N GLN A 60 -4.02 11.65 25.05
CA GLN A 60 -2.93 10.70 25.30
C GLN A 60 -1.62 11.38 25.77
N PRO A 61 -1.64 12.16 26.86
CA PRO A 61 -0.50 13.01 27.26
C PRO A 61 0.77 12.24 27.62
N LYS A 62 0.64 11.09 28.31
CA LYS A 62 1.80 10.28 28.72
C LYS A 62 2.53 9.68 27.51
N MET A 63 1.77 9.18 26.55
CA MET A 63 2.32 8.57 25.33
C MET A 63 3.05 9.62 24.50
N TYR A 64 2.44 10.78 24.26
CA TYR A 64 3.05 11.83 23.45
C TYR A 64 4.24 12.49 24.14
N LYS A 65 4.32 12.48 25.48
CA LYS A 65 5.54 12.89 26.19
C LYS A 65 6.72 11.98 25.87
N ILE A 66 6.50 10.67 25.75
CA ILE A 66 7.54 9.70 25.37
C ILE A 66 7.90 9.89 23.90
N ILE A 67 6.89 9.94 23.01
CA ILE A 67 7.09 10.10 21.57
C ILE A 67 7.88 11.38 21.22
N ARG A 68 7.59 12.51 21.88
CA ARG A 68 8.30 13.77 21.65
C ARG A 68 9.79 13.72 22.03
N ASN A 69 10.15 12.87 22.98
CA ASN A 69 11.54 12.68 23.42
C ASN A 69 12.24 11.53 22.68
N HIS A 70 11.52 10.78 21.86
CA HIS A 70 12.06 9.67 21.10
C HIS A 70 12.67 10.18 19.79
N PRO A 71 13.94 9.84 19.48
CA PRO A 71 14.54 10.20 18.19
C PRO A 71 13.75 9.56 17.04
N SER A 72 13.79 10.17 15.86
CA SER A 72 13.08 9.60 14.71
C SER A 72 13.74 8.30 14.24
N SER A 73 12.98 7.35 13.70
CA SER A 73 13.55 6.10 13.16
C SER A 73 14.62 6.37 12.09
N LEU A 74 14.50 7.46 11.32
CA LEU A 74 15.54 7.93 10.40
C LEU A 74 16.83 8.31 11.12
N GLU A 75 16.74 9.10 12.19
CA GLU A 75 17.88 9.54 13.00
C GLU A 75 18.56 8.36 13.70
N ILE A 76 17.77 7.42 14.25
CA ILE A 76 18.28 6.18 14.85
C ILE A 76 19.11 5.40 13.83
N TYR A 77 18.58 5.21 12.62
CA TYR A 77 19.27 4.46 11.59
C TYR A 77 20.50 5.20 11.04
N GLN A 78 20.43 6.51 10.87
CA GLN A 78 21.58 7.35 10.50
C GLN A 78 22.72 7.20 11.53
N ASN A 79 22.42 7.28 12.82
CA ASN A 79 23.40 7.10 13.88
C ASN A 79 24.01 5.69 13.84
N LYS A 80 23.19 4.64 13.65
CA LYS A 80 23.68 3.25 13.48
C LYS A 80 24.66 3.12 12.30
N LEU A 81 24.38 3.77 11.16
CA LEU A 81 25.26 3.73 9.99
C LEU A 81 26.58 4.48 10.22
N LEU A 82 26.54 5.61 10.94
CA LEU A 82 27.73 6.36 11.31
C LEU A 82 28.59 5.58 12.31
N GLU A 83 27.97 4.98 13.33
CA GLU A 83 28.66 4.18 14.37
C GLU A 83 29.29 2.92 13.79
N SER A 84 28.63 2.27 12.82
CA SER A 84 29.18 1.11 12.12
C SER A 84 30.23 1.45 11.06
N GLY A 85 30.41 2.75 10.75
CA GLY A 85 31.34 3.22 9.72
C GLY A 85 30.94 2.83 8.29
N LEU A 86 29.70 2.37 8.08
CA LEU A 86 29.17 1.99 6.77
C LEU A 86 28.80 3.19 5.91
N ALA A 87 28.54 4.34 6.54
CA ALA A 87 28.30 5.61 5.86
C ALA A 87 29.01 6.75 6.56
N THR A 88 29.37 7.79 5.79
CA THR A 88 29.90 9.04 6.33
C THR A 88 28.78 10.06 6.52
N LYS A 89 29.04 11.13 7.28
CA LYS A 89 28.07 12.22 7.44
C LYS A 89 27.81 12.91 6.09
N GLU A 90 28.86 13.07 5.29
CA GLU A 90 28.81 13.65 3.96
C GLU A 90 27.91 12.82 3.01
N ASP A 91 27.93 11.49 3.13
CA ASP A 91 27.03 10.62 2.37
C ASP A 91 25.57 10.82 2.74
N ILE A 92 25.28 10.91 4.03
CA ILE A 92 23.92 11.14 4.55
C ILE A 92 23.40 12.50 4.06
N ASP A 93 24.19 13.57 4.22
CA ASP A 93 23.83 14.92 3.81
C ASP A 93 23.61 15.02 2.28
N ARG A 94 24.42 14.29 1.50
CA ARG A 94 24.27 14.19 0.05
C ARG A 94 22.95 13.51 -0.35
N ILE A 95 22.58 12.42 0.32
CA ILE A 95 21.31 11.71 0.05
C ILE A 95 20.13 12.61 0.41
N GLN A 96 20.16 13.25 1.57
CA GLN A 96 19.09 14.15 2.01
C GLN A 96 18.92 15.32 1.03
N SER A 97 20.03 15.95 0.64
CA SER A 97 20.02 17.05 -0.33
C SER A 97 19.45 16.59 -1.67
N LYS A 98 19.83 15.41 -2.16
CA LYS A 98 19.29 14.84 -3.40
C LYS A 98 17.78 14.66 -3.33
N VAL A 99 17.25 14.10 -2.23
CA VAL A 99 15.80 13.90 -2.06
C VAL A 99 15.08 15.24 -2.02
N THR A 100 15.60 16.22 -1.27
CA THR A 100 15.01 17.56 -1.21
C THR A 100 15.02 18.26 -2.56
N THR A 101 16.09 18.14 -3.34
CA THR A 101 16.16 18.67 -4.71
C THR A 101 15.08 18.07 -5.60
N ILE A 102 14.94 16.74 -5.60
CA ILE A 102 13.89 16.05 -6.38
C ILE A 102 12.51 16.57 -6.00
N LEU A 103 12.20 16.63 -4.69
CA LEU A 103 10.89 17.11 -4.23
C LEU A 103 10.62 18.56 -4.61
N ASN A 104 11.64 19.42 -4.59
CA ASN A 104 11.52 20.82 -5.00
C ASN A 104 11.33 20.98 -6.51
N GLU A 105 12.07 20.21 -7.31
CA GLU A 105 11.93 20.21 -8.77
C GLU A 105 10.53 19.76 -9.19
N GLU A 106 10.04 18.66 -8.61
CA GLU A 106 8.69 18.15 -8.86
C GLU A 106 7.60 19.12 -8.37
N PHE A 107 7.81 19.80 -7.24
CA PHE A 107 6.89 20.85 -6.76
C PHE A 107 6.84 22.08 -7.69
N LEU A 108 7.94 22.41 -8.35
CA LEU A 108 7.94 23.47 -9.37
C LEU A 108 7.26 23.00 -10.65
N ALA A 109 7.57 21.79 -11.10
CA ALA A 109 6.97 21.17 -12.29
C ALA A 109 5.46 20.95 -12.13
N SER A 110 4.99 20.69 -10.91
CA SER A 110 3.57 20.42 -10.64
C SER A 110 2.64 21.60 -10.97
N LYS A 111 3.18 22.82 -11.10
CA LYS A 111 2.39 24.01 -11.49
C LYS A 111 1.85 23.92 -12.90
N ASP A 112 2.63 23.31 -13.80
CA ASP A 112 2.29 23.14 -15.21
C ASP A 112 1.82 21.72 -15.53
N TYR A 113 1.77 20.84 -14.52
CA TYR A 113 1.39 19.45 -14.69
C TYR A 113 -0.12 19.29 -14.97
N VAL A 114 -0.44 18.66 -16.09
CA VAL A 114 -1.81 18.26 -16.43
C VAL A 114 -1.94 16.74 -16.25
N PRO A 115 -2.76 16.26 -15.30
CA PRO A 115 -2.92 14.82 -15.06
C PRO A 115 -3.38 14.10 -16.32
N GLN A 116 -2.70 13.02 -16.71
CA GLN A 116 -3.16 12.19 -17.80
C GLN A 116 -4.23 11.22 -17.28
N ARG A 117 -5.35 11.12 -18.01
CA ARG A 117 -6.44 10.18 -17.68
C ARG A 117 -6.02 8.70 -17.67
N ARG A 118 -4.83 8.38 -18.19
CA ARG A 118 -4.27 7.02 -18.24
C ARG A 118 -3.61 6.57 -16.94
N ASP A 119 -3.30 7.47 -16.02
CA ASP A 119 -2.41 7.16 -14.90
C ASP A 119 -3.11 6.44 -13.73
N TRP A 120 -4.44 6.46 -13.70
CA TRP A 120 -5.20 5.96 -12.55
C TRP A 120 -6.08 4.75 -12.91
N LEU A 121 -5.60 3.52 -12.66
CA LEU A 121 -6.30 2.20 -12.57
C LEU A 121 -7.40 1.84 -13.61
N SER A 122 -7.70 2.72 -14.55
CA SER A 122 -8.81 2.70 -15.51
C SER A 122 -8.36 2.14 -16.86
N ALA A 123 -7.08 1.88 -17.01
CA ALA A 123 -6.41 1.68 -18.28
C ALA A 123 -6.48 0.24 -18.81
N TYR A 124 -7.56 -0.52 -18.59
CA TYR A 124 -7.78 -1.78 -19.34
C TYR A 124 -9.22 -2.09 -19.74
N TRP A 125 -10.15 -1.13 -19.61
CA TRP A 125 -11.51 -1.30 -20.15
C TRP A 125 -11.58 -0.79 -21.59
N ALA A 126 -10.72 -1.33 -22.45
CA ALA A 126 -10.68 -0.97 -23.86
C ALA A 126 -12.04 -1.26 -24.53
N GLY A 127 -12.66 -0.23 -25.10
CA GLY A 127 -13.97 -0.33 -25.77
C GLY A 127 -15.19 -0.06 -24.88
N PHE A 128 -14.99 0.19 -23.57
CA PHE A 128 -16.06 0.70 -22.72
C PHE A 128 -16.13 2.22 -22.82
N LYS A 129 -17.37 2.73 -22.87
CA LYS A 129 -17.68 4.15 -22.93
C LYS A 129 -17.69 4.76 -21.54
N SER A 130 -17.31 6.04 -21.40
CA SER A 130 -17.49 6.75 -20.14
C SER A 130 -18.99 6.88 -19.81
N PRO A 131 -19.37 7.08 -18.54
CA PRO A 131 -20.77 7.29 -18.15
C PRO A 131 -21.45 8.47 -18.85
N GLU A 132 -20.68 9.45 -19.34
CA GLU A 132 -21.19 10.62 -20.09
C GLU A 132 -21.47 10.28 -21.56
N GLN A 133 -20.90 9.19 -22.08
CA GLN A 133 -21.07 8.76 -23.45
C GLN A 133 -22.27 7.81 -23.56
N LEU A 134 -23.36 8.28 -24.18
CA LEU A 134 -24.51 7.43 -24.47
C LEU A 134 -24.09 6.19 -25.27
N SER A 135 -24.38 5.00 -24.70
CA SER A 135 -24.24 3.74 -25.41
C SER A 135 -25.36 3.61 -26.45
N ARG A 136 -25.07 2.97 -27.57
CA ARG A 136 -26.12 2.65 -28.54
C ARG A 136 -26.93 1.48 -27.99
N ILE A 137 -28.26 1.53 -28.10
CA ILE A 137 -29.11 0.37 -27.83
C ILE A 137 -28.66 -0.74 -28.79
N ARG A 138 -28.10 -1.82 -28.24
CA ARG A 138 -27.68 -2.99 -29.02
C ARG A 138 -28.81 -4.02 -28.98
N ASN A 139 -29.06 -4.67 -30.11
CA ASN A 139 -29.94 -5.82 -30.11
C ASN A 139 -29.25 -6.96 -29.36
N THR A 140 -29.77 -7.28 -28.17
CA THR A 140 -29.28 -8.36 -27.31
C THR A 140 -30.03 -9.68 -27.56
N GLY A 141 -30.96 -9.71 -28.52
CA GLY A 141 -31.70 -10.89 -28.90
C GLY A 141 -30.79 -11.97 -29.50
N VAL A 142 -30.97 -13.20 -29.04
CA VAL A 142 -30.29 -14.40 -29.53
C VAL A 142 -31.29 -15.38 -30.14
N LYS A 143 -30.82 -16.28 -30.99
CA LYS A 143 -31.68 -17.31 -31.61
C LYS A 143 -32.29 -18.22 -30.54
N PRO A 144 -33.57 -18.64 -30.66
CA PRO A 144 -34.24 -19.50 -29.69
C PRO A 144 -33.51 -20.83 -29.40
N GLU A 145 -32.79 -21.36 -30.39
CA GLU A 145 -31.98 -22.58 -30.25
C GLU A 145 -30.84 -22.41 -29.23
N ILE A 146 -30.21 -21.23 -29.18
CA ILE A 146 -29.14 -20.93 -28.22
C ILE A 146 -29.73 -20.89 -26.80
N LEU A 147 -30.92 -20.29 -26.63
CA LEU A 147 -31.62 -20.25 -25.35
C LEU A 147 -31.98 -21.66 -24.86
N LYS A 148 -32.49 -22.52 -25.74
CA LYS A 148 -32.78 -23.93 -25.41
C LYS A 148 -31.54 -24.69 -25.00
N LYS A 149 -30.42 -24.50 -25.70
CA LYS A 149 -29.15 -25.15 -25.38
C LYS A 149 -28.58 -24.71 -24.02
N CYS A 150 -28.66 -23.42 -23.68
CA CYS A 150 -28.28 -22.93 -22.35
C CYS A 150 -29.17 -23.53 -21.26
N TRP A 151 -30.49 -23.54 -21.48
CA TRP A 151 -31.47 -24.10 -20.54
C TRP A 151 -31.22 -25.60 -20.28
N GLU A 152 -31.02 -26.39 -21.34
CA GLU A 152 -30.72 -27.82 -21.20
C GLU A 152 -29.38 -28.06 -20.48
N GLY A 153 -28.38 -27.20 -20.70
CA GLY A 153 -27.10 -27.24 -19.98
C GLY A 153 -27.25 -27.02 -18.47
N ASP A 154 -27.97 -25.97 -18.07
CA ASP A 154 -28.25 -25.69 -16.64
C ASP A 154 -29.12 -26.79 -16.01
N TYR A 155 -30.14 -27.24 -16.74
CA TYR A 155 -31.06 -28.28 -16.27
C TYR A 155 -30.36 -29.62 -16.05
N ASN A 156 -29.45 -30.02 -16.95
CA ASN A 156 -28.69 -31.26 -16.81
C ASN A 156 -27.61 -31.18 -15.73
N THR A 157 -27.01 -30.00 -15.51
CA THR A 157 -26.06 -29.79 -14.40
C THR A 157 -26.77 -29.91 -13.04
N SER A 158 -28.02 -29.43 -12.97
CA SER A 158 -28.86 -29.48 -11.75
C SER A 158 -29.40 -30.88 -11.41
N ARG A 159 -29.42 -31.82 -12.37
CA ARG A 159 -29.86 -33.21 -12.17
C ARG A 159 -28.72 -34.19 -11.86
N ASN A 160 -27.48 -33.81 -12.16
CA ASN A 160 -26.29 -34.63 -11.95
C ASN A 160 -25.51 -34.26 -10.67
N LEU A 161 -26.03 -33.32 -9.88
CA LEU A 161 -25.68 -33.06 -8.48
C LEU A 161 -26.71 -33.75 -7.57
#